data_AF-A0AA96Q8M6-F1
#
_entry.id   AF-A0AA96Q8M6-F1
#
_cell.length_a   1.000
_cell.length_b   1.000
_cell.length_c   1.000
_cell.angle_alpha   90.00
_cell.angle_beta   90.00
_cell.angle_gamma   90.00
#
_symmetry.space_group_name_H-M   'P 1'
#
loop_
_entity.id
_entity.type
_entity.pdbx_description
1 polymer ?
#
loop_
_entity_poly.entity_id
_entity_poly.type
_entity_poly.pdbx_seq_one_letter_code
_entity_poly.pdbx_strand_id
1 'polypeptide(L)' 'MGAIILNDAVIGKDCLIGAGALVTGGTVIPDGMLVLGSPAKAIRPVTEAEKADIRESAEGYAAEARQMKAEQKN' A
#
# COMPACT_ATOMS: atom_id res chain seq x y z
N MET A 1 5.22 6.22 7.81
CA MET A 1 4.07 5.31 7.62
C MET A 1 2.99 5.68 8.63
N GLY A 2 1.71 5.54 8.29
CA GLY A 2 0.59 6.00 9.14
C GLY A 2 -0.65 6.39 8.34
N ALA A 3 -0.96 5.64 7.27
CA ALA A 3 -2.20 5.83 6.53
C ALA A 3 -3.36 5.17 7.30
N ILE A 4 -4.56 5.74 7.18
CA ILE A 4 -5.78 5.26 7.80
C ILE A 4 -6.77 4.96 6.67
N ILE A 5 -7.29 3.74 6.66
CA ILE A 5 -8.31 3.30 5.71
C ILE A 5 -9.57 2.99 6.50
N LEU A 6 -10.65 3.73 6.22
CA LEU A 6 -11.94 3.55 6.88
C LEU A 6 -12.77 2.44 6.22
N ASN A 7 -13.84 2.05 6.91
CA ASN A 7 -14.72 0.94 6.51
C ASN A 7 -15.27 1.10 5.08
N ASP A 8 -15.44 -0.04 4.42
CA ASP A 8 -16.05 -0.16 3.09
C ASP A 8 -15.29 0.57 1.96
N ALA A 9 -14.08 1.07 2.22
CA ALA A 9 -13.20 1.55 1.16
C ALA A 9 -12.71 0.37 0.28
N VAL A 10 -12.69 0.58 -1.02
CA VAL A 10 -12.18 -0.38 -2.01
C VAL A 10 -10.94 0.22 -2.65
N ILE A 11 -9.79 -0.44 -2.44
CA ILE A 11 -8.51 -0.04 -3.02
C ILE A 11 -8.23 -0.93 -4.23
N GLY A 12 -8.11 -0.32 -5.40
CA GLY A 12 -7.75 -1.01 -6.64
C GLY A 12 -6.36 -1.65 -6.57
N LYS A 13 -6.08 -2.56 -7.51
CA LYS A 13 -4.79 -3.24 -7.65
C LYS A 13 -3.68 -2.23 -7.94
N ASP A 14 -2.45 -2.53 -7.52
CA ASP A 14 -1.27 -1.69 -7.77
C ASP A 14 -1.41 -0.22 -7.31
N CYS A 15 -2.30 0.09 -6.35
CA CYS A 15 -2.36 1.43 -5.76
C CYS A 15 -1.20 1.68 -4.79
N LEU A 16 -0.77 2.94 -4.71
CA LEU A 16 0.19 3.41 -3.72
C LEU A 16 -0.48 4.42 -2.79
N ILE A 17 -0.64 4.06 -1.52
CA ILE A 17 -1.23 4.93 -0.50
C ILE A 17 -0.11 5.69 0.21
N GLY A 18 -0.15 7.02 0.12
CA GLY A 18 0.84 7.89 0.74
C GLY A 18 0.84 7.83 2.25
N ALA A 19 1.98 8.15 2.85
CA ALA A 19 2.09 8.31 4.29
C ALA A 19 1.12 9.39 4.81
N GLY A 20 0.41 9.08 5.90
CA GLY A 20 -0.55 10.01 6.50
C GLY A 20 -1.86 10.18 5.72
N ALA A 21 -2.09 9.39 4.65
CA ALA A 21 -3.33 9.46 3.91
C ALA A 21 -4.52 8.95 4.74
N LEU A 22 -5.66 9.65 4.69
CA LEU A 22 -6.93 9.23 5.30
C LEU A 22 -7.93 8.87 4.18
N VAL A 23 -8.05 7.59 3.87
CA VAL A 23 -9.06 7.09 2.93
C VAL A 23 -10.40 6.98 3.67
N THR A 24 -11.35 7.81 3.29
CA THR A 24 -12.67 7.89 3.92
C THR A 24 -13.54 6.66 3.63
N GLY A 25 -14.56 6.43 4.44
CA GLY A 25 -15.40 5.23 4.29
C GLY A 25 -16.16 5.20 2.97
N GLY A 26 -16.31 4.01 2.37
CA GLY A 26 -16.94 3.82 1.06
C GLY A 26 -16.15 4.37 -0.14
N THR A 27 -14.92 4.86 0.06
CA THR A 27 -14.12 5.42 -1.05
C THR A 27 -13.67 4.31 -1.99
N VAL A 28 -13.94 4.47 -3.29
CA VAL A 28 -13.47 3.53 -4.33
C VAL A 28 -12.31 4.17 -5.09
N ILE A 29 -11.14 3.54 -5.02
CA ILE A 29 -9.92 3.97 -5.70
C ILE A 29 -9.69 3.07 -6.91
N PRO A 30 -9.58 3.62 -8.13
CA PRO A 30 -9.26 2.84 -9.32
C PRO A 30 -7.88 2.17 -9.23
N ASP A 31 -7.68 1.12 -10.01
CA ASP A 31 -6.40 0.43 -10.13
C ASP A 31 -5.25 1.38 -10.51
N GLY A 32 -4.08 1.13 -9.93
CA GLY A 32 -2.83 1.75 -10.32
C GLY A 32 -2.73 3.21 -9.94
N MET A 33 -3.41 3.68 -8.88
CA MET A 33 -3.41 5.09 -8.48
C MET A 33 -2.50 5.40 -7.29
N LEU A 34 -1.78 6.52 -7.38
CA LEU A 34 -1.14 7.17 -6.23
C LEU A 34 -2.20 8.00 -5.48
N VAL A 35 -2.30 7.76 -4.18
CA VAL A 35 -3.36 8.30 -3.32
C VAL A 35 -2.75 9.06 -2.15
N LEU A 36 -3.06 10.36 -2.04
CA LEU A 36 -2.47 11.24 -1.02
C LEU A 36 -3.54 12.08 -0.29
N GLY A 37 -3.21 12.51 0.93
CA GLY A 37 -3.95 13.54 1.66
C GLY A 37 -4.97 13.03 2.69
N SER A 38 -5.61 13.97 3.39
CA SER A 38 -6.67 13.71 4.36
C SER A 38 -7.74 14.79 4.22
N PRO A 39 -8.87 14.52 3.53
CA PRO A 39 -9.26 13.24 2.92
C PRO A 39 -8.41 12.88 1.70
N ALA A 40 -8.12 11.60 1.55
CA ALA A 40 -7.25 11.08 0.51
C ALA A 40 -7.91 11.12 -0.87
N LYS A 41 -7.13 11.46 -1.90
CA LYS A 41 -7.56 11.50 -3.29
C LYS A 41 -6.58 10.79 -4.21
N ALA A 42 -7.10 10.14 -5.24
CA ALA A 42 -6.30 9.60 -6.33
C ALA A 42 -5.78 10.76 -7.20
N ILE A 43 -4.46 10.98 -7.21
CA ILE A 43 -3.86 12.17 -7.83
C ILE A 43 -3.26 11.89 -9.21
N ARG A 44 -2.73 10.69 -9.45
CA ARG A 44 -2.16 10.25 -10.72
C ARG A 44 -1.99 8.73 -10.76
N PRO A 45 -1.75 8.13 -11.94
CA PRO A 45 -1.27 6.76 -12.02
C PRO A 45 0.09 6.56 -11.32
N VAL A 46 0.28 5.39 -10.74
CA VAL A 46 1.56 4.88 -10.23
C VAL A 46 2.44 4.54 -11.42
N THR A 47 3.69 4.99 -11.37
CA THR A 47 4.69 4.72 -12.40
C THR A 47 5.15 3.26 -12.34
N GLU A 48 5.69 2.74 -13.45
CA GLU A 48 6.22 1.38 -13.47
C GLU A 48 7.41 1.18 -12.54
N ALA A 49 8.23 2.22 -12.33
CA ALA A 49 9.30 2.21 -11.34
C ALA A 49 8.74 2.06 -9.92
N GLU A 50 7.76 2.89 -9.54
CA GLU A 50 7.11 2.79 -8.23
C GLU A 50 6.45 1.42 -8.02
N LYS A 51 5.84 0.81 -9.04
CA LYS A 51 5.29 -0.54 -8.94
C LYS A 51 6.37 -1.60 -8.74
N ALA A 52 7.50 -1.49 -9.44
CA ALA A 52 8.63 -2.39 -9.30
C ALA A 52 9.22 -2.32 -7.89
N ASP A 53 9.46 -1.10 -7.40
CA ASP A 53 10.03 -0.85 -6.07
C ASP A 53 9.15 -1.45 -4.95
N ILE A 54 7.82 -1.33 -5.06
CA ILE A 54 6.88 -1.91 -4.09
C ILE A 54 6.91 -3.43 -4.13
N ARG A 55 7.00 -4.05 -5.33
CA ARG A 55 7.07 -5.51 -5.47
C ARG A 55 8.36 -6.05 -4.88
N GLU A 56 9.49 -5.42 -5.18
CA GLU A 56 10.79 -5.78 -4.60
C GLU A 56 10.76 -5.65 -3.07
N SER A 57 10.20 -4.55 -2.55
CA SER A 57 10.04 -4.34 -1.11
C SER A 57 9.19 -5.45 -0.47
N ALA A 58 8.07 -5.82 -1.10
CA ALA A 58 7.18 -6.88 -0.60
C ALA A 58 7.87 -8.26 -0.59
N GLU A 59 8.65 -8.58 -1.63
CA GLU A 59 9.45 -9.80 -1.69
C GLU A 59 10.52 -9.83 -0.59
N GLY A 60 11.20 -8.71 -0.35
CA GLY A 60 12.17 -8.54 0.73
C GLY A 60 11.56 -8.82 2.12
N TYR A 61 10.46 -8.15 2.46
CA TYR A 61 9.75 -8.38 3.73
C TYR A 61 9.26 -9.83 3.87
N ALA A 62 8.76 -10.44 2.79
CA ALA A 62 8.32 -11.83 2.83
C ALA A 62 9.49 -12.79 3.07
N ALA A 63 10.67 -12.52 2.52
CA ALA A 63 11.88 -13.30 2.76
C ALA A 63 12.37 -13.18 4.20
N GLU A 64 12.46 -11.95 4.73
CA GLU A 64 12.85 -11.68 6.11
C GLU A 64 11.88 -12.35 7.10
N ALA A 65 10.57 -12.24 6.86
CA ALA A 65 9.56 -12.89 7.70
C ALA A 65 9.73 -14.42 7.76
N ARG A 66 10.12 -15.06 6.64
CA ARG A 66 10.42 -16.51 6.61
C ARG A 66 11.66 -16.84 7.43
N GLN A 67 12.71 -16.04 7.34
CA GLN A 67 13.95 -16.22 8.12
C GLN A 67 13.68 -16.08 9.62
N MET A 68 13.06 -14.98 10.04
CA MET A 68 12.73 -14.74 11.44
C MET A 68 11.83 -15.84 12.03
N LYS A 69 10.85 -16.34 11.25
CA LYS A 69 9.99 -17.45 11.69
C LYS A 69 10.75 -18.77 11.86
N ALA A 70 11.80 -19.01 11.08
CA ALA A 70 12.66 -20.18 11.23
C ALA A 70 13.54 -20.05 12.48
N GLU A 71 14.07 -18.85 12.75
CA GLU A 71 14.90 -18.56 13.93
C GLU A 71 14.13 -18.68 15.25
N GLN A 72 12.88 -18.22 15.30
CA GLN A 72 12.02 -18.31 16.50
C GLN A 72 11.62 -19.73 16.91
N LYS A 73 11.92 -20.74 16.09
CA LYS A 73 11.61 -22.16 16.38
C LYS A 73 12.74 -22.90 17.10
N ASN A 74 13.87 -22.25 17.33
CA ASN A 74 15.02 -22.76 18.09
C ASN A 74 15.07 -22.12 19.48
#